data_AF-A8TP15-F1
#
_entry.id   AF-A8TP15-F1
#
_cell.length_a   1.000
_cell.length_b   1.000
_cell.length_c   1.000
_cell.angle_alpha   90.00
_cell.angle_beta   90.00
_cell.angle_gamma   90.00
#
_symmetry.space_group_name_H-M   'P 1'
#
loop_
_entity.id
_entity.type
_entity.pdbx_description
1 polymer ?
#
loop_
_entity_poly.entity_id
_entity_poly.type
_entity_poly.pdbx_seq_one_letter_code
_entity_poly.pdbx_strand_id
1 'polypeptide(L)'
;MLPHVAGGGKMWMNHRFAHLTVLPGQEHENHYTVVDRFPFSYARSTDHLTGQEDAILKRPETDPLVIHTDSSSEYWHRRASLVITDTQGQDLPQPETVRVYCWASSQHYASPLVAKPEYGIAANLQNTVATTMFFRANLDALDRWATHGTPPPPSRTPTRRDGTLVPVEEWRAGFPAIPGVALPRGPSRLERLDFGPDVDRGLTEEPPQVIADEEYPILVPAGDTDGNDRAGVRAPMVAAPLGTYVGWNLRRPELGRGAMVGITGSYIPLPETEDERMRTGDPRASVLERYPSAAAYVSAIRQAAEALVRDGLMLEEDVERAVAGAAGWGRSRHTVSLPTDPAT
;
A
#
# COMPACT_ATOMS: atom_id res chain seq x y z
N MET A 1 -7.27 3.66 18.16
CA MET A 1 -7.97 3.21 16.92
C MET A 1 -6.94 2.64 15.96
N LEU A 2 -7.31 1.61 15.19
CA LEU A 2 -6.47 0.97 14.16
C LEU A 2 -7.14 1.03 12.78
N PRO A 3 -7.32 2.22 12.17
CA PRO A 3 -7.81 2.29 10.81
C PRO A 3 -6.82 1.60 9.87
N HIS A 4 -7.36 0.74 9.01
CA HIS A 4 -6.61 0.01 8.02
C HIS A 4 -7.24 0.19 6.64
N VAL A 5 -6.42 0.39 5.62
CA VAL A 5 -6.80 0.60 4.22
C VAL A 5 -7.83 1.71 4.01
N ALA A 6 -7.74 2.76 4.83
CA ALA A 6 -8.64 3.90 4.70
C ALA A 6 -8.27 4.72 3.45
N GLY A 7 -6.97 4.86 3.17
CA GLY A 7 -6.45 5.88 2.27
C GLY A 7 -6.82 7.29 2.76
N GLY A 8 -6.94 8.23 1.82
CA GLY A 8 -7.42 9.60 2.11
C GLY A 8 -8.93 9.67 2.34
N GLY A 9 -9.68 8.62 2.01
CA GLY A 9 -11.14 8.58 2.11
C GLY A 9 -11.67 8.21 3.51
N LYS A 10 -12.95 8.52 3.74
CA LYS A 10 -13.71 8.17 4.95
C LYS A 10 -14.75 7.09 4.66
N MET A 11 -15.53 6.67 5.66
CA MET A 11 -16.68 5.77 5.45
C MET A 11 -17.98 6.55 5.23
N TRP A 12 -18.82 6.12 4.28
CA TRP A 12 -20.09 6.77 3.96
C TRP A 12 -21.21 6.36 4.93
N MET A 13 -21.25 6.98 6.11
CA MET A 13 -22.26 6.62 7.13
C MET A 13 -23.41 7.63 7.28
N ASN A 14 -23.11 8.93 7.23
CA ASN A 14 -24.00 9.98 7.74
C ASN A 14 -24.63 10.87 6.65
N HIS A 15 -24.80 10.35 5.43
CA HIS A 15 -25.45 11.12 4.35
C HIS A 15 -26.57 10.28 3.70
N ARG A 16 -27.52 10.93 3.03
CA ARG A 16 -28.55 10.26 2.22
C ARG A 16 -27.90 9.36 1.19
N PHE A 17 -28.59 8.25 0.90
CA PHE A 17 -28.12 7.21 -0.03
C PHE A 17 -26.83 6.50 0.39
N ALA A 18 -26.39 6.69 1.64
CA ALA A 18 -25.25 5.99 2.21
C ALA A 18 -25.30 4.49 1.95
N HIS A 19 -24.20 3.97 1.40
CA HIS A 19 -24.02 2.56 1.13
C HIS A 19 -22.72 2.06 1.76
N LEU A 20 -22.83 1.45 2.93
CA LEU A 20 -21.68 1.02 3.75
C LEU A 20 -20.83 -0.08 3.12
N THR A 21 -21.32 -0.74 2.08
CA THR A 21 -20.61 -1.82 1.39
C THR A 21 -20.04 -1.38 0.04
N VAL A 22 -20.30 -0.13 -0.40
CA VAL A 22 -19.63 0.41 -1.58
C VAL A 22 -18.20 0.74 -1.19
N LEU A 23 -17.25 0.17 -1.94
CA LEU A 23 -15.86 0.59 -1.86
C LEU A 23 -15.77 2.05 -2.31
N PRO A 24 -14.95 2.90 -1.70
CA PRO A 24 -14.75 4.28 -2.17
C PRO A 24 -14.13 4.31 -3.57
N GLY A 25 -14.10 5.51 -4.16
CA GLY A 25 -13.82 5.70 -5.58
C GLY A 25 -12.52 5.03 -6.04
N GLN A 26 -12.63 4.23 -7.10
CA GLN A 26 -11.50 3.58 -7.79
C GLN A 26 -11.36 4.19 -9.18
N GLU A 27 -10.48 3.67 -10.04
CA GLU A 27 -10.26 4.28 -11.38
C GLU A 27 -11.52 4.34 -12.26
N HIS A 28 -12.43 3.37 -12.14
CA HIS A 28 -13.66 3.31 -12.97
C HIS A 28 -14.93 2.95 -12.20
N GLU A 29 -14.82 2.70 -10.89
CA GLU A 29 -15.92 2.17 -10.07
C GLU A 29 -16.11 3.08 -8.85
N ASN A 30 -17.37 3.23 -8.43
CA ASN A 30 -17.75 3.95 -7.20
C ASN A 30 -17.24 5.41 -7.13
N HIS A 31 -17.07 6.03 -8.30
CA HIS A 31 -16.77 7.46 -8.44
C HIS A 31 -17.88 8.33 -7.88
N TYR A 32 -17.53 9.58 -7.63
CA TYR A 32 -18.46 10.63 -7.25
C TYR A 32 -19.20 10.34 -5.94
N THR A 33 -18.54 9.61 -5.03
CA THR A 33 -19.03 9.34 -3.69
C THR A 33 -18.50 10.37 -2.72
N VAL A 34 -19.30 10.66 -1.69
CA VAL A 34 -19.06 11.75 -0.75
C VAL A 34 -17.91 11.49 0.24
N VAL A 35 -17.20 10.37 0.10
CA VAL A 35 -16.23 9.84 1.08
C VAL A 35 -14.82 10.39 0.94
N ASP A 36 -14.44 10.75 -0.29
CA ASP A 36 -13.11 11.24 -0.62
C ASP A 36 -13.09 12.77 -0.56
N ARG A 37 -13.24 13.33 0.65
CA ARG A 37 -13.27 14.79 0.87
C ARG A 37 -12.40 15.26 2.03
N PHE A 38 -11.90 16.48 1.92
CA PHE A 38 -11.18 17.17 2.98
C PHE A 38 -12.00 17.22 4.30
N PRO A 39 -11.37 17.12 5.49
CA PRO A 39 -9.96 16.84 5.74
C PRO A 39 -9.57 15.39 5.45
N PHE A 40 -8.38 15.19 4.88
CA PHE A 40 -7.81 13.87 4.55
C PHE A 40 -6.83 13.37 5.62
N SER A 41 -6.19 14.27 6.37
CA SER A 41 -5.13 13.96 7.33
C SER A 41 -5.58 14.16 8.78
N TYR A 42 -4.90 13.48 9.71
CA TYR A 42 -5.06 13.73 11.14
C TYR A 42 -4.42 15.04 11.59
N ALA A 43 -3.44 15.53 10.83
CA ALA A 43 -2.85 16.84 11.02
C ALA A 43 -3.74 17.93 10.41
N ARG A 44 -3.77 19.08 11.08
CA ARG A 44 -4.42 20.29 10.59
C ARG A 44 -3.70 20.84 9.37
N SER A 45 -4.45 21.14 8.33
CA SER A 45 -3.96 21.78 7.12
C SER A 45 -5.02 22.70 6.54
N THR A 46 -4.63 23.53 5.57
CA THR A 46 -5.55 24.32 4.77
C THR A 46 -5.77 23.62 3.44
N ASP A 47 -7.03 23.47 3.05
CA ASP A 47 -7.39 23.04 1.72
C ASP A 47 -7.16 24.17 0.72
N HIS A 48 -6.23 23.97 -0.21
CA HIS A 48 -5.88 24.95 -1.23
C HIS A 48 -7.01 25.23 -2.22
N LEU A 49 -7.99 24.33 -2.36
CA LEU A 49 -9.13 24.51 -3.28
C LEU A 49 -10.27 25.29 -2.62
N THR A 50 -10.60 25.01 -1.36
CA THR A 50 -11.73 25.65 -0.66
C THR A 50 -11.32 26.80 0.27
N GLY A 51 -10.05 26.86 0.69
CA GLY A 51 -9.59 27.71 1.79
C GLY A 51 -10.00 27.22 3.18
N GLN A 52 -10.69 26.08 3.29
CA GLN A 52 -11.10 25.52 4.57
C GLN A 52 -9.88 25.04 5.37
N GLU A 53 -9.86 25.29 6.67
CA GLU A 53 -8.85 24.74 7.57
C GLU A 53 -9.47 23.68 8.47
N ASP A 54 -8.96 22.44 8.40
CA ASP A 54 -9.51 21.33 9.17
C ASP A 54 -8.52 20.17 9.37
N ALA A 55 -8.91 19.21 10.21
CA ALA A 55 -8.19 17.97 10.50
C ALA A 55 -9.17 16.84 10.85
N ILE A 56 -8.77 15.56 10.74
CA ILE A 56 -9.58 14.44 11.24
C ILE A 56 -9.67 14.47 12.77
N LEU A 57 -8.55 14.71 13.47
CA LEU A 57 -8.48 14.86 14.92
C LEU A 57 -8.55 16.35 15.30
N LYS A 58 -9.56 16.74 16.08
CA LYS A 58 -9.88 18.16 16.35
C LYS A 58 -9.89 18.52 17.84
N ARG A 59 -9.80 17.54 18.72
CA ARG A 59 -10.03 17.66 20.17
C ARG A 59 -8.87 16.99 20.91
N PRO A 60 -7.70 17.63 21.01
CA PRO A 60 -6.47 16.99 21.51
C PRO A 60 -6.59 16.38 22.91
N GLU A 61 -7.48 16.90 23.76
CA GLU A 61 -7.74 16.36 25.11
C GLU A 61 -8.51 15.03 25.12
N THR A 62 -9.28 14.74 24.06
CA THR A 62 -10.21 13.59 23.99
C THR A 62 -10.01 12.72 22.76
N ASP A 63 -9.21 13.17 21.79
CA ASP A 63 -8.92 12.42 20.58
C ASP A 63 -8.19 11.12 20.93
N PRO A 64 -8.53 10.00 20.26
CA PRO A 64 -7.91 8.73 20.56
C PRO A 64 -6.48 8.69 20.03
N LEU A 65 -5.68 7.78 20.60
CA LEU A 65 -4.44 7.33 19.97
C LEU A 65 -4.77 6.60 18.66
N VAL A 66 -4.01 6.88 17.60
CA VAL A 66 -4.25 6.31 16.27
C VAL A 66 -3.00 5.65 15.73
N ILE A 67 -3.14 4.41 15.27
CA ILE A 67 -2.19 3.80 14.34
C ILE A 67 -2.93 3.54 13.03
N HIS A 68 -2.65 4.36 12.03
CA HIS A 68 -3.17 4.24 10.68
C HIS A 68 -2.25 3.36 9.85
N THR A 69 -2.82 2.41 9.12
CA THR A 69 -2.07 1.53 8.23
C THR A 69 -2.68 1.47 6.84
N ASP A 70 -1.87 1.74 5.83
CA ASP A 70 -2.25 1.62 4.43
C ASP A 70 -1.26 0.69 3.73
N SER A 71 -1.71 -0.05 2.71
CA SER A 71 -0.79 -0.77 1.84
C SER A 71 -0.39 0.08 0.64
N SER A 72 0.53 -0.41 -0.19
CA SER A 72 0.86 0.23 -1.47
C SER A 72 -0.40 0.46 -2.32
N SER A 73 -1.36 -0.47 -2.31
CA SER A 73 -2.63 -0.32 -3.06
C SER A 73 -3.40 0.95 -2.72
N GLU A 74 -3.37 1.43 -1.48
CA GLU A 74 -4.15 2.61 -1.10
C GLU A 74 -3.56 3.89 -1.68
N TYR A 75 -2.26 3.94 -1.95
CA TYR A 75 -1.67 5.05 -2.69
C TYR A 75 -2.15 5.08 -4.14
N TRP A 76 -2.35 3.90 -4.74
CA TRP A 76 -2.80 3.76 -6.12
C TRP A 76 -4.31 3.94 -6.29
N HIS A 77 -5.10 3.52 -5.31
CA HIS A 77 -6.56 3.42 -5.47
C HIS A 77 -7.34 4.33 -4.53
N ARG A 78 -6.79 4.61 -3.34
CA ARG A 78 -7.49 5.26 -2.23
C ARG A 78 -6.84 6.59 -1.83
N ARG A 79 -5.94 7.13 -2.65
CA ARG A 79 -5.30 8.43 -2.47
C ARG A 79 -4.61 8.57 -1.11
N ALA A 80 -3.98 7.50 -0.61
CA ALA A 80 -3.31 7.47 0.69
C ALA A 80 -2.25 8.56 0.89
N SER A 81 -1.68 9.10 -0.20
CA SER A 81 -0.76 10.23 -0.11
C SER A 81 -1.36 11.42 0.64
N LEU A 82 -2.67 11.66 0.52
CA LEU A 82 -3.35 12.78 1.17
C LEU A 82 -3.48 12.62 2.70
N VAL A 83 -3.21 11.43 3.25
CA VAL A 83 -3.14 11.22 4.70
C VAL A 83 -1.87 11.83 5.27
N ILE A 84 -0.78 11.82 4.51
CA ILE A 84 0.57 12.20 4.95
C ILE A 84 1.10 13.46 4.24
N THR A 85 0.30 14.06 3.38
CA THR A 85 0.61 15.32 2.69
C THR A 85 -0.48 16.34 2.92
N ASP A 86 -0.15 17.61 2.74
CA ASP A 86 -1.16 18.66 2.61
C ASP A 86 -1.89 18.54 1.28
N THR A 87 -2.90 19.40 1.08
CA THR A 87 -3.70 19.35 -0.14
C THR A 87 -2.94 19.77 -1.40
N GLN A 88 -1.71 20.29 -1.30
CA GLN A 88 -0.80 20.59 -2.41
C GLN A 88 0.26 19.50 -2.59
N GLY A 89 0.16 18.39 -1.85
CA GLY A 89 1.06 17.27 -1.94
C GLY A 89 2.42 17.56 -1.33
N GLN A 90 2.54 18.43 -0.31
CA GLN A 90 3.76 18.60 0.49
C GLN A 90 3.70 17.73 1.75
N ASP A 91 4.85 17.26 2.24
CA ASP A 91 4.91 16.41 3.45
C ASP A 91 4.23 17.11 4.64
N LEU A 92 3.30 16.41 5.31
CA LEU A 92 2.52 16.93 6.42
C LEU A 92 2.80 16.11 7.70
N PRO A 93 3.55 16.68 8.67
CA PRO A 93 3.84 16.02 9.94
C PRO A 93 2.56 15.66 10.71
N GLN A 94 2.51 14.44 11.23
CA GLN A 94 1.35 13.94 11.97
C GLN A 94 1.42 14.30 13.47
N PRO A 95 0.28 14.42 14.17
CA PRO A 95 0.26 14.64 15.61
C PRO A 95 1.01 13.53 16.38
N GLU A 96 1.55 13.85 17.55
CA GLU A 96 2.29 12.88 18.37
C GLU A 96 1.44 11.67 18.79
N THR A 97 0.12 11.84 18.87
CA THR A 97 -0.90 10.81 19.15
C THR A 97 -1.24 9.93 17.95
N VAL A 98 -0.58 10.15 16.81
CA VAL A 98 -0.81 9.45 15.55
C VAL A 98 0.46 8.79 15.05
N ARG A 99 0.31 7.59 14.51
CA ARG A 99 1.34 6.88 13.77
C ARG A 99 0.77 6.38 12.46
N VAL A 100 1.56 6.50 11.41
CA VAL A 100 1.16 6.07 10.08
C VAL A 100 2.21 5.11 9.55
N TYR A 101 1.77 3.95 9.07
CA TYR A 101 2.63 2.96 8.46
C TYR A 101 2.11 2.59 7.08
N CYS A 102 3.00 2.64 6.09
CA CYS A 102 2.76 2.04 4.78
C CYS A 102 3.28 0.60 4.79
N TRP A 103 2.43 -0.41 4.54
CA TRP A 103 2.91 -1.76 4.24
C TRP A 103 3.41 -1.80 2.81
N ALA A 104 4.71 -1.60 2.70
CA ALA A 104 5.43 -1.44 1.45
C ALA A 104 5.16 -2.64 0.52
N SER A 105 4.86 -2.33 -0.73
CA SER A 105 4.66 -3.30 -1.82
C SER A 105 3.51 -4.29 -1.62
N SER A 106 2.67 -4.13 -0.60
CA SER A 106 1.51 -4.99 -0.34
C SER A 106 0.27 -4.51 -1.10
N GLN A 107 -0.76 -5.37 -1.12
CA GLN A 107 -2.09 -5.03 -1.62
C GLN A 107 -3.14 -4.85 -0.52
N HIS A 108 -4.31 -4.34 -0.91
CA HIS A 108 -5.44 -4.03 -0.02
C HIS A 108 -5.88 -5.22 0.84
N TYR A 109 -6.09 -6.38 0.22
CA TYR A 109 -6.44 -7.62 0.92
C TYR A 109 -5.34 -8.67 0.80
N ALA A 110 -4.44 -8.68 1.78
CA ALA A 110 -3.34 -9.62 1.89
C ALA A 110 -3.74 -10.88 2.67
N SER A 111 -4.55 -11.76 2.06
CA SER A 111 -5.05 -12.96 2.75
C SER A 111 -3.91 -13.85 3.28
N PRO A 112 -3.97 -14.32 4.56
CA PRO A 112 -3.02 -15.29 5.09
C PRO A 112 -3.16 -16.68 4.44
N LEU A 113 -4.28 -16.96 3.79
CA LEU A 113 -4.62 -18.29 3.26
C LEU A 113 -4.28 -18.45 1.77
N VAL A 114 -3.58 -17.49 1.18
CA VAL A 114 -3.08 -17.62 -0.21
C VAL A 114 -2.17 -18.84 -0.29
N ALA A 115 -2.60 -19.83 -1.06
CA ALA A 115 -1.86 -21.07 -1.31
C ALA A 115 -1.23 -21.14 -2.71
N LYS A 116 -1.65 -20.25 -3.61
CA LYS A 116 -1.05 -20.06 -4.93
C LYS A 116 -1.40 -18.67 -5.47
N PRO A 117 -0.45 -17.95 -6.10
CA PRO A 117 -0.79 -16.76 -6.85
C PRO A 117 -1.64 -17.12 -8.07
N GLU A 118 -2.73 -16.38 -8.26
CA GLU A 118 -3.63 -16.53 -9.40
C GLU A 118 -3.70 -15.22 -10.18
N TYR A 119 -4.12 -15.28 -11.43
CA TYR A 119 -4.33 -14.07 -12.20
C TYR A 119 -5.73 -13.49 -12.03
N GLY A 120 -6.76 -14.34 -11.88
CA GLY A 120 -8.15 -13.90 -12.00
C GLY A 120 -8.38 -13.15 -13.33
N ILE A 121 -8.93 -11.94 -13.24
CA ILE A 121 -9.15 -11.04 -14.40
C ILE A 121 -7.93 -10.15 -14.73
N ALA A 122 -6.83 -10.32 -14.00
CA ALA A 122 -5.66 -9.45 -14.04
C ALA A 122 -4.56 -9.95 -14.99
N ALA A 123 -3.78 -9.04 -15.54
CA ALA A 123 -2.70 -9.30 -16.48
C ALA A 123 -1.50 -9.95 -15.80
N ASN A 124 -1.21 -9.56 -14.55
CA ASN A 124 -0.16 -10.16 -13.72
C ASN A 124 -0.78 -11.07 -12.66
N LEU A 125 0.04 -11.95 -12.06
CA LEU A 125 -0.35 -12.68 -10.86
C LEU A 125 -0.74 -11.69 -9.76
N GLN A 126 -1.73 -12.05 -8.95
CA GLN A 126 -2.11 -11.26 -7.79
C GLN A 126 -0.96 -11.18 -6.79
N ASN A 127 -0.83 -10.02 -6.16
CA ASN A 127 0.18 -9.77 -5.14
C ASN A 127 0.03 -10.77 -3.96
N THR A 128 1.14 -11.34 -3.50
CA THR A 128 1.14 -12.39 -2.47
C THR A 128 1.82 -11.98 -1.16
N VAL A 129 2.12 -10.68 -0.99
CA VAL A 129 2.77 -10.15 0.21
C VAL A 129 1.98 -10.53 1.46
N ALA A 130 2.65 -11.18 2.41
CA ALA A 130 2.06 -11.57 3.69
C ALA A 130 2.30 -10.47 4.73
N THR A 131 1.23 -9.89 5.28
CA THR A 131 1.28 -8.76 6.23
C THR A 131 0.65 -9.05 7.59
N THR A 132 0.19 -10.29 7.84
CA THR A 132 -0.54 -10.62 9.07
C THR A 132 0.25 -10.33 10.35
N MET A 133 1.58 -10.49 10.33
CA MET A 133 2.45 -10.16 11.46
C MET A 133 2.38 -8.67 11.85
N PHE A 134 2.16 -7.78 10.88
CA PHE A 134 2.05 -6.34 11.15
C PHE A 134 0.79 -6.00 11.93
N PHE A 135 -0.32 -6.67 11.65
CA PHE A 135 -1.56 -6.46 12.41
C PHE A 135 -1.37 -6.85 13.88
N ARG A 136 -0.72 -8.00 14.14
CA ARG A 136 -0.44 -8.48 15.50
C ARG A 136 0.43 -7.49 16.26
N ALA A 137 1.54 -7.06 15.66
CA ALA A 137 2.45 -6.10 16.27
C ALA A 137 1.78 -4.74 16.53
N ASN A 138 0.97 -4.23 15.60
CA ASN A 138 0.28 -2.96 15.77
C ASN A 138 -0.82 -3.02 16.84
N LEU A 139 -1.49 -4.16 16.99
CA LEU A 139 -2.46 -4.36 18.08
C LEU A 139 -1.78 -4.28 19.45
N ASP A 140 -0.71 -5.04 19.63
CA ASP A 140 0.10 -5.02 20.86
C ASP A 140 0.68 -3.62 21.14
N ALA A 141 1.14 -2.94 20.08
CA ALA A 141 1.72 -1.61 20.22
C ALA A 141 0.67 -0.56 20.61
N LEU A 142 -0.56 -0.64 20.06
CA LEU A 142 -1.65 0.24 20.48
C LEU A 142 -2.08 -0.03 21.93
N ASP A 143 -2.18 -1.30 22.33
CA ASP A 143 -2.51 -1.67 23.71
C ASP A 143 -1.49 -1.10 24.70
N ARG A 144 -0.18 -1.31 24.45
CA ARG A 144 0.88 -0.73 25.29
C ARG A 144 0.83 0.80 25.32
N TRP A 145 0.51 1.43 24.19
CA TRP A 145 0.42 2.88 24.11
C TRP A 145 -0.75 3.41 24.94
N ALA A 146 -1.92 2.78 24.83
CA ALA A 146 -3.11 3.18 25.57
C ALA A 146 -3.01 2.87 27.07
N THR A 147 -2.45 1.72 27.44
CA THR A 147 -2.42 1.24 28.83
C THR A 147 -1.24 1.82 29.62
N HIS A 148 -0.08 2.00 28.98
CA HIS A 148 1.17 2.34 29.66
C HIS A 148 1.82 3.62 29.16
N GLY A 149 1.24 4.30 28.16
CA GLY A 149 1.82 5.51 27.58
C GLY A 149 3.08 5.24 26.75
N THR A 150 3.41 3.98 26.44
CA THR A 150 4.59 3.63 25.66
C THR A 150 4.28 3.75 24.17
N PRO A 151 4.79 4.78 23.46
CA PRO A 151 4.45 4.96 22.06
C PRO A 151 5.01 3.81 21.21
N PRO A 152 4.31 3.43 20.13
CA PRO A 152 4.87 2.54 19.11
C PRO A 152 6.05 3.24 18.39
N PRO A 153 6.79 2.51 17.54
CA PRO A 153 7.83 3.09 16.70
C PRO A 153 7.37 4.35 15.94
N PRO A 154 8.29 5.24 15.51
CA PRO A 154 7.93 6.36 14.65
C PRO A 154 7.29 5.89 13.33
N SER A 155 6.41 6.72 12.77
CA SER A 155 5.77 6.48 11.47
C SER A 155 6.78 6.06 10.40
N ARG A 156 6.41 5.09 9.57
CA ARG A 156 7.19 4.66 8.39
C ARG A 156 6.32 4.78 7.15
N THR A 157 6.43 5.91 6.48
CA THR A 157 5.71 6.23 5.26
C THR A 157 6.69 6.73 4.19
N PRO A 158 6.36 6.62 2.91
CA PRO A 158 7.05 7.39 1.87
C PRO A 158 6.92 8.90 2.14
N THR A 159 7.91 9.68 1.74
CA THR A 159 7.95 11.15 1.89
C THR A 159 8.50 11.81 0.63
N ARG A 160 8.09 13.05 0.38
CA ARG A 160 8.64 13.86 -0.71
C ARG A 160 10.06 14.28 -0.45
N ARG A 161 10.35 14.70 0.79
CA ARG A 161 11.69 15.12 1.20
C ARG A 161 12.74 14.08 0.88
N ASP A 162 12.43 12.80 1.10
CA ASP A 162 13.39 11.70 0.92
C ASP A 162 13.32 11.10 -0.50
N GLY A 163 12.50 11.67 -1.41
CA GLY A 163 12.33 11.19 -2.78
C GLY A 163 11.71 9.79 -2.84
N THR A 164 10.85 9.45 -1.88
CA THR A 164 10.20 8.14 -1.78
C THR A 164 8.68 8.20 -1.97
N LEU A 165 8.11 9.41 -2.04
CA LEU A 165 6.74 9.70 -2.48
C LEU A 165 6.82 10.64 -3.69
N VAL A 166 6.36 10.17 -4.85
CA VAL A 166 6.63 10.86 -6.12
C VAL A 166 5.37 10.95 -7.00
N PRO A 167 5.30 11.93 -7.91
CA PRO A 167 4.31 11.94 -8.99
C PRO A 167 4.44 10.69 -9.87
N VAL A 168 3.34 10.30 -10.52
CA VAL A 168 3.31 9.04 -11.28
C VAL A 168 4.23 9.05 -12.50
N GLU A 169 4.50 10.21 -13.09
CA GLU A 169 5.42 10.38 -14.21
C GLU A 169 6.86 10.02 -13.81
N GLU A 170 7.28 10.48 -12.62
CA GLU A 170 8.59 10.16 -12.05
C GLU A 170 8.66 8.67 -11.67
N TRP A 171 7.61 8.14 -11.04
CA TRP A 171 7.52 6.71 -10.74
C TRP A 171 7.64 5.86 -12.01
N ARG A 172 6.92 6.22 -13.09
CA ARG A 172 6.96 5.50 -14.38
C ARG A 172 8.34 5.55 -15.01
N ALA A 173 9.03 6.69 -14.92
CA ALA A 173 10.38 6.85 -15.45
C ALA A 173 11.41 6.01 -14.67
N GLY A 174 11.19 5.80 -13.37
CA GLY A 174 12.06 5.00 -12.51
C GLY A 174 11.74 3.51 -12.44
N PHE A 175 10.55 3.08 -12.89
CA PHE A 175 10.14 1.67 -12.81
C PHE A 175 10.98 0.79 -13.77
N PRO A 176 11.45 -0.39 -13.34
CA PRO A 176 12.28 -1.25 -14.19
C PRO A 176 11.53 -1.66 -15.46
N ALA A 177 12.27 -1.71 -16.57
CA ALA A 177 11.75 -2.15 -17.87
C ALA A 177 11.57 -3.68 -17.92
N ILE A 178 10.63 -4.20 -17.11
CA ILE A 178 10.34 -5.63 -17.02
C ILE A 178 9.67 -6.12 -18.32
N PRO A 179 10.22 -7.12 -19.03
CA PRO A 179 9.65 -7.63 -20.27
C PRO A 179 8.18 -8.06 -20.12
N GLY A 180 7.33 -7.61 -21.04
CA GLY A 180 5.91 -8.00 -21.08
C GLY A 180 5.01 -7.34 -20.03
N VAL A 181 5.54 -6.44 -19.20
CA VAL A 181 4.76 -5.75 -18.15
C VAL A 181 4.28 -4.39 -18.66
N ALA A 182 2.97 -4.18 -18.67
CA ALA A 182 2.37 -2.87 -18.92
C ALA A 182 2.22 -2.07 -17.62
N LEU A 183 2.45 -0.76 -17.68
CA LEU A 183 2.36 0.15 -16.53
C LEU A 183 1.04 0.93 -16.51
N PRO A 184 0.44 1.17 -15.33
CA PRO A 184 -0.77 1.98 -15.18
C PRO A 184 -0.50 3.42 -15.62
N ARG A 185 -1.55 4.11 -16.10
CA ARG A 185 -1.44 5.53 -16.48
C ARG A 185 -1.19 6.43 -15.27
N GLY A 186 -1.85 6.13 -14.16
CA GLY A 186 -1.86 6.94 -12.95
C GLY A 186 -2.56 6.22 -11.80
N PRO A 187 -2.43 6.72 -10.57
CA PRO A 187 -3.34 6.37 -9.48
C PRO A 187 -4.76 6.90 -9.75
N SER A 188 -5.74 6.44 -8.98
CA SER A 188 -7.10 7.01 -8.96
C SER A 188 -7.03 8.51 -8.63
N ARG A 189 -7.48 9.31 -9.58
CA ARG A 189 -7.59 10.79 -9.51
C ARG A 189 -8.56 11.26 -8.44
N LEU A 190 -8.49 12.52 -8.04
CA LEU A 190 -9.45 13.09 -7.08
C LEU A 190 -9.82 14.52 -7.45
N GLU A 191 -10.81 14.64 -8.33
CA GLU A 191 -11.45 15.90 -8.66
C GLU A 191 -12.24 16.45 -7.46
N ARG A 192 -12.35 17.77 -7.36
CA ARG A 192 -13.27 18.38 -6.40
C ARG A 192 -14.71 18.19 -6.85
N LEU A 193 -15.52 17.72 -5.91
CA LEU A 193 -16.94 17.49 -6.09
C LEU A 193 -17.73 18.41 -5.17
N ASP A 194 -18.78 19.03 -5.71
CA ASP A 194 -19.80 19.75 -4.96
C ASP A 194 -21.05 18.88 -4.84
N PHE A 195 -21.41 18.58 -3.59
CA PHE A 195 -22.55 17.74 -3.22
C PHE A 195 -23.75 18.58 -2.74
N GLY A 196 -23.71 19.90 -2.93
CA GLY A 196 -24.75 20.82 -2.55
C GLY A 196 -24.58 21.39 -1.13
N PRO A 197 -25.33 22.46 -0.81
CA PRO A 197 -25.13 23.27 0.40
C PRO A 197 -25.54 22.57 1.71
N ASP A 198 -26.36 21.52 1.65
CA ASP A 198 -26.82 20.77 2.82
C ASP A 198 -26.03 19.47 3.06
N VAL A 199 -24.89 19.26 2.38
CA VAL A 199 -24.08 18.04 2.51
C VAL A 199 -23.64 17.76 3.95
N ASP A 200 -23.27 18.80 4.70
CA ASP A 200 -22.85 18.67 6.11
C ASP A 200 -24.01 18.32 7.06
N ARG A 201 -25.26 18.49 6.60
CA ARG A 201 -26.47 18.01 7.28
C ARG A 201 -26.89 16.61 6.83
N GLY A 202 -26.07 15.98 6.00
CA GLY A 202 -26.29 14.64 5.45
C GLY A 202 -27.17 14.63 4.20
N LEU A 203 -27.42 15.75 3.54
CA LEU A 203 -28.23 15.81 2.31
C LEU A 203 -27.32 16.02 1.10
N THR A 204 -27.17 15.02 0.24
CA THR A 204 -26.36 15.12 -0.98
C THR A 204 -27.22 15.42 -2.21
N GLU A 205 -26.68 16.22 -3.12
CA GLU A 205 -27.12 16.32 -4.51
C GLU A 205 -26.44 15.24 -5.36
N GLU A 206 -27.23 14.51 -6.15
CA GLU A 206 -26.78 13.35 -6.92
C GLU A 206 -27.23 13.45 -8.40
N PRO A 207 -26.33 13.36 -9.39
CA PRO A 207 -24.87 13.27 -9.23
C PRO A 207 -24.27 14.60 -8.73
N PRO A 208 -23.14 14.58 -8.00
CA PRO A 208 -22.46 15.81 -7.60
C PRO A 208 -21.93 16.55 -8.83
N GLN A 209 -21.78 17.87 -8.67
CA GLN A 209 -21.12 18.68 -9.67
C GLN A 209 -19.60 18.51 -9.56
N VAL A 210 -18.97 18.11 -10.67
CA VAL A 210 -17.51 18.14 -10.79
C VAL A 210 -17.08 19.60 -11.01
N ILE A 211 -16.22 20.12 -10.14
CA ILE A 211 -15.66 21.46 -10.30
C ILE A 211 -14.49 21.35 -11.28
N ALA A 212 -14.64 21.98 -12.44
CA ALA A 212 -13.63 21.93 -13.49
C ALA A 212 -12.30 22.50 -13.01
N ASP A 213 -11.20 21.87 -13.43
CA ASP A 213 -9.82 22.29 -13.17
C ASP A 213 -9.38 22.29 -11.69
N GLU A 214 -10.20 21.78 -10.77
CA GLU A 214 -9.88 21.61 -9.35
C GLU A 214 -9.65 20.12 -9.00
N GLU A 215 -8.41 19.75 -8.69
CA GLU A 215 -8.01 18.38 -8.37
C GLU A 215 -6.92 18.35 -7.29
N TYR A 216 -6.93 17.32 -6.44
CA TYR A 216 -5.86 17.09 -5.46
C TYR A 216 -4.70 16.29 -6.07
N PRO A 217 -3.43 16.63 -5.76
CA PRO A 217 -2.27 15.89 -6.23
C PRO A 217 -2.18 14.53 -5.53
N ILE A 218 -2.21 13.45 -6.31
CA ILE A 218 -2.07 12.08 -5.83
C ILE A 218 -0.66 11.58 -6.15
N LEU A 219 0.05 11.14 -5.11
CA LEU A 219 1.43 10.67 -5.20
C LEU A 219 1.52 9.19 -4.85
N VAL A 220 2.53 8.50 -5.37
CA VAL A 220 2.73 7.07 -5.18
C VAL A 220 4.11 6.77 -4.59
N PRO A 221 4.28 5.65 -3.86
CA PRO A 221 5.59 5.24 -3.35
C PRO A 221 6.56 4.98 -4.50
N ALA A 222 7.79 5.50 -4.39
CA ALA A 222 8.84 5.24 -5.37
C ALA A 222 9.37 3.80 -5.23
N GLY A 223 9.55 3.12 -6.36
CA GLY A 223 10.16 1.79 -6.42
C GLY A 223 11.68 1.81 -6.32
N ASP A 224 12.27 0.70 -5.90
CA ASP A 224 13.71 0.42 -6.01
C ASP A 224 14.05 -0.15 -7.39
N THR A 225 15.27 -0.65 -7.57
CA THR A 225 15.73 -1.25 -8.84
C THR A 225 14.90 -2.46 -9.28
N ASP A 226 14.17 -3.08 -8.35
CA ASP A 226 13.26 -4.18 -8.63
C ASP A 226 11.82 -3.72 -8.77
N GLY A 227 11.53 -2.43 -8.61
CA GLY A 227 10.18 -1.89 -8.62
C GLY A 227 9.39 -2.11 -7.32
N ASN A 228 10.05 -2.59 -6.24
CA ASN A 228 9.44 -2.71 -4.92
C ASN A 228 9.55 -1.37 -4.16
N ASP A 229 8.53 -0.98 -3.40
CA ASP A 229 8.47 0.30 -2.69
C ASP A 229 9.69 0.53 -1.77
N ARG A 230 10.42 1.63 -1.96
CA ARG A 230 11.64 1.99 -1.20
C ARG A 230 11.38 2.29 0.27
N ALA A 231 10.26 2.94 0.56
CA ALA A 231 9.88 3.38 1.89
C ALA A 231 8.69 2.59 2.45
N GLY A 232 8.45 2.74 3.75
CA GLY A 232 7.42 2.02 4.48
C GLY A 232 7.98 0.83 5.27
N VAL A 233 7.07 0.03 5.80
CA VAL A 233 7.36 -1.22 6.51
C VAL A 233 7.34 -2.37 5.50
N ARG A 234 8.53 -2.89 5.17
CA ARG A 234 8.70 -4.03 4.25
C ARG A 234 8.48 -5.33 5.00
N ALA A 235 7.53 -6.15 4.56
CA ALA A 235 7.40 -7.53 5.04
C ALA A 235 8.68 -8.32 4.72
N PRO A 236 8.99 -9.43 5.42
CA PRO A 236 10.22 -10.18 5.17
C PRO A 236 10.42 -10.54 3.69
N MET A 237 9.35 -10.93 2.99
CA MET A 237 9.39 -11.24 1.56
C MET A 237 9.51 -10.04 0.62
N VAL A 238 9.31 -8.82 1.11
CA VAL A 238 9.62 -7.58 0.35
C VAL A 238 11.05 -7.15 0.61
N ALA A 239 11.56 -7.38 1.83
CA ALA A 239 12.96 -7.15 2.18
C ALA A 239 13.91 -8.17 1.52
N ALA A 240 13.45 -9.41 1.35
CA ALA A 240 14.11 -10.47 0.59
C ALA A 240 13.20 -10.94 -0.56
N PRO A 241 13.13 -10.18 -1.67
CA PRO A 241 12.14 -10.42 -2.74
C PRO A 241 12.47 -11.62 -3.63
N LEU A 242 11.42 -12.35 -4.02
CA LEU A 242 11.39 -13.30 -5.13
C LEU A 242 10.63 -12.76 -6.36
N GLY A 243 10.22 -11.50 -6.29
CA GLY A 243 9.46 -10.80 -7.32
C GLY A 243 9.43 -9.30 -7.09
N THR A 244 8.87 -8.60 -8.07
CA THR A 244 8.34 -7.27 -7.90
C THR A 244 6.91 -7.39 -7.37
N TYR A 245 6.63 -6.76 -6.24
CA TYR A 245 5.31 -6.65 -5.66
C TYR A 245 4.88 -5.18 -5.75
N VAL A 246 3.70 -4.92 -6.32
CA VAL A 246 3.17 -3.56 -6.47
C VAL A 246 1.71 -3.50 -6.08
N GLY A 247 1.27 -2.30 -5.66
CA GLY A 247 -0.11 -2.03 -5.22
C GLY A 247 -1.16 -2.00 -6.33
N TRP A 248 -0.78 -2.14 -7.60
CA TRP A 248 -1.69 -2.09 -8.75
C TRP A 248 -1.59 -3.37 -9.58
N ASN A 249 -2.64 -3.67 -10.35
CA ASN A 249 -2.64 -4.69 -11.39
C ASN A 249 -3.57 -4.25 -12.52
N LEU A 250 -3.22 -4.56 -13.76
CA LEU A 250 -4.01 -4.18 -14.93
C LEU A 250 -4.93 -5.31 -15.35
N ARG A 251 -6.08 -4.98 -15.91
CA ARG A 251 -7.00 -5.97 -16.51
C ARG A 251 -6.39 -6.57 -17.76
N ARG A 252 -6.65 -7.87 -17.94
CA ARG A 252 -6.27 -8.58 -19.18
C ARG A 252 -6.96 -7.94 -20.39
N PRO A 253 -6.36 -8.03 -21.58
CA PRO A 253 -6.90 -7.42 -22.80
C PRO A 253 -8.38 -7.68 -23.05
N GLU A 254 -8.82 -8.91 -22.83
CA GLU A 254 -10.17 -9.40 -23.13
C GLU A 254 -11.22 -8.89 -22.13
N LEU A 255 -10.79 -8.30 -21.00
CA LEU A 255 -11.64 -7.93 -19.87
C LEU A 255 -11.54 -6.44 -19.50
N GLY A 256 -11.08 -5.59 -20.43
CA GLY A 256 -10.96 -4.14 -20.23
C GLY A 256 -9.51 -3.67 -20.21
N ARG A 257 -8.77 -3.96 -21.29
CA ARG A 257 -7.35 -3.66 -21.49
C ARG A 257 -6.92 -2.33 -20.86
N GLY A 258 -5.94 -2.40 -19.96
CA GLY A 258 -5.24 -1.23 -19.43
C GLY A 258 -5.91 -0.49 -18.28
N ALA A 259 -7.16 -0.81 -17.96
CA ALA A 259 -7.79 -0.39 -16.69
C ALA A 259 -7.21 -1.19 -15.52
N MET A 260 -7.16 -0.61 -14.33
CA MET A 260 -6.75 -1.29 -13.12
C MET A 260 -7.80 -2.30 -12.63
N VAL A 261 -7.35 -3.35 -11.94
CA VAL A 261 -8.19 -4.41 -11.34
C VAL A 261 -8.60 -4.00 -9.93
N GLY A 262 -9.25 -2.84 -9.83
CA GLY A 262 -9.57 -2.22 -8.55
C GLY A 262 -8.38 -2.23 -7.60
N ILE A 263 -8.60 -2.65 -6.37
CA ILE A 263 -7.63 -2.71 -5.25
C ILE A 263 -6.69 -3.93 -5.26
N THR A 264 -6.55 -4.63 -6.40
CA THR A 264 -5.71 -5.83 -6.53
C THR A 264 -4.30 -5.45 -6.98
N GLY A 265 -3.29 -5.90 -6.25
CA GLY A 265 -1.87 -5.67 -6.61
C GLY A 265 -1.31 -6.73 -7.57
N SER A 266 -0.08 -6.51 -8.03
CA SER A 266 0.66 -7.48 -8.86
C SER A 266 1.80 -8.13 -8.09
N TYR A 267 2.02 -9.42 -8.38
CA TYR A 267 3.28 -10.14 -8.17
C TYR A 267 3.87 -10.45 -9.55
N ILE A 268 5.10 -10.01 -9.79
CA ILE A 268 5.82 -10.23 -11.05
C ILE A 268 7.12 -10.96 -10.71
N PRO A 269 7.21 -12.28 -10.97
CA PRO A 269 8.36 -13.09 -10.56
C PRO A 269 9.69 -12.51 -11.06
N LEU A 270 10.75 -12.61 -10.25
CA LEU A 270 12.11 -12.39 -10.72
C LEU A 270 12.53 -13.56 -11.64
N PRO A 271 13.44 -13.34 -12.61
CA PRO A 271 14.07 -14.45 -13.30
C PRO A 271 14.75 -15.36 -12.27
N GLU A 272 14.65 -16.68 -12.43
CA GLU A 272 15.23 -17.62 -11.47
C GLU A 272 16.75 -17.72 -11.61
N THR A 273 17.25 -17.57 -12.83
CA THR A 273 18.67 -17.72 -13.17
C THR A 273 19.20 -16.53 -13.98
N GLU A 274 20.51 -16.32 -13.98
CA GLU A 274 21.17 -15.33 -14.84
C GLU A 274 20.91 -15.63 -16.33
N ASP A 275 20.93 -16.91 -16.71
CA ASP A 275 20.70 -17.35 -18.10
C ASP A 275 19.28 -17.01 -18.58
N GLU A 276 18.28 -17.16 -17.70
CA GLU A 276 16.91 -16.71 -17.94
C GLU A 276 16.85 -15.19 -18.07
N ARG A 277 17.43 -14.46 -17.11
CA ARG A 277 17.49 -12.99 -17.10
C ARG A 277 18.05 -12.44 -18.42
N MET A 278 19.16 -13.01 -18.88
CA MET A 278 19.83 -12.58 -20.11
C MET A 278 19.01 -12.88 -21.36
N ARG A 279 18.29 -14.02 -21.40
CA ARG A 279 17.42 -14.38 -22.54
C ARG A 279 16.14 -13.56 -22.63
N THR A 280 15.54 -13.23 -21.50
CA THR A 280 14.31 -12.42 -21.45
C THR A 280 14.60 -10.92 -21.56
N GLY A 281 15.84 -10.50 -21.24
CA GLY A 281 16.23 -9.09 -21.16
C GLY A 281 15.70 -8.40 -19.91
N ASP A 282 15.39 -9.17 -18.85
CA ASP A 282 14.95 -8.61 -17.58
C ASP A 282 16.11 -7.88 -16.88
N PRO A 283 15.96 -6.61 -16.48
CA PRO A 283 17.05 -5.88 -15.84
C PRO A 283 17.28 -6.29 -14.38
N ARG A 284 16.34 -6.99 -13.75
CA ARG A 284 16.39 -7.32 -12.32
C ARG A 284 17.34 -8.48 -12.07
N ALA A 285 18.11 -8.43 -10.98
CA ALA A 285 18.96 -9.55 -10.57
C ALA A 285 18.10 -10.80 -10.31
N SER A 286 18.55 -11.94 -10.83
CA SER A 286 17.86 -13.21 -10.70
C SER A 286 17.82 -13.72 -9.26
N VAL A 287 16.94 -14.69 -9.00
CA VAL A 287 16.82 -15.31 -7.67
C VAL A 287 18.14 -15.92 -7.22
N LEU A 288 18.84 -16.67 -8.09
CA LEU A 288 20.12 -17.30 -7.74
C LEU A 288 21.28 -16.31 -7.61
N GLU A 289 21.25 -15.15 -8.29
CA GLU A 289 22.22 -14.07 -8.05
C GLU A 289 22.07 -13.46 -6.64
N ARG A 290 20.85 -13.47 -6.08
CA ARG A 290 20.55 -12.93 -4.74
C ARG A 290 20.75 -13.96 -3.63
N TYR A 291 20.24 -15.16 -3.86
CA TYR A 291 20.21 -16.24 -2.89
C TYR A 291 20.80 -17.49 -3.55
N PRO A 292 22.05 -17.85 -3.24
CA PRO A 292 22.71 -18.99 -3.86
C PRO A 292 22.01 -20.34 -3.60
N SER A 293 21.14 -20.42 -2.60
CA SER A 293 20.41 -21.63 -2.22
C SER A 293 19.09 -21.31 -1.52
N ALA A 294 18.24 -22.33 -1.35
CA ALA A 294 16.98 -22.18 -0.63
C ALA A 294 17.24 -21.81 0.85
N ALA A 295 18.28 -22.39 1.47
CA ALA A 295 18.73 -22.04 2.81
C ALA A 295 19.18 -20.57 2.90
N ALA A 296 19.86 -20.03 1.87
CA ALA A 296 20.25 -18.62 1.84
C ALA A 296 19.03 -17.69 1.80
N TYR A 297 18.00 -18.04 1.01
CA TYR A 297 16.73 -17.30 0.99
C TYR A 297 16.02 -17.34 2.36
N VAL A 298 15.93 -18.51 2.98
CA VAL A 298 15.34 -18.66 4.32
C VAL A 298 16.12 -17.84 5.36
N SER A 299 17.45 -17.81 5.28
CA SER A 299 18.29 -16.96 6.14
C SER A 299 18.00 -15.48 5.92
N ALA A 300 17.85 -15.02 4.68
CA ALA A 300 17.51 -13.63 4.37
C ALA A 300 16.13 -13.24 4.95
N ILE A 301 15.14 -14.13 4.85
CA ILE A 301 13.81 -13.94 5.45
C ILE A 301 13.91 -13.84 6.97
N ARG A 302 14.68 -14.71 7.62
CA ARG A 302 14.91 -14.66 9.07
C ARG A 302 15.52 -13.32 9.48
N GLN A 303 16.58 -12.88 8.81
CA GLN A 303 17.25 -11.61 9.10
C GLN A 303 16.29 -10.42 8.97
N ALA A 304 15.45 -10.42 7.94
CA ALA A 304 14.43 -9.38 7.76
C ALA A 304 13.36 -9.40 8.86
N ALA A 305 12.90 -10.60 9.27
CA ALA A 305 11.94 -10.75 10.36
C ALA A 305 12.53 -10.28 11.71
N GLU A 306 13.75 -10.70 12.04
CA GLU A 306 14.45 -10.28 13.26
C GLU A 306 14.71 -8.76 13.29
N ALA A 307 14.98 -8.14 12.13
CA ALA A 307 15.07 -6.68 12.03
C ALA A 307 13.75 -6.00 12.38
N LEU A 308 12.62 -6.51 11.88
CA LEU A 308 11.29 -5.97 12.23
C LEU A 308 10.95 -6.17 13.71
N VAL A 309 11.39 -7.27 14.34
CA VAL A 309 11.24 -7.48 15.78
C VAL A 309 12.03 -6.45 16.59
N ARG A 310 13.30 -6.23 16.23
CA ARG A 310 14.13 -5.18 16.86
C ARG A 310 13.51 -3.79 16.71
N ASP A 311 12.88 -3.54 15.56
CA ASP A 311 12.20 -2.29 15.26
C ASP A 311 10.83 -2.15 15.94
N GLY A 312 10.34 -3.19 16.64
CA GLY A 312 9.02 -3.20 17.29
C GLY A 312 7.84 -3.27 16.30
N LEU A 313 8.08 -3.70 15.06
CA LEU A 313 7.09 -3.79 13.98
C LEU A 313 6.68 -5.24 13.66
N MET A 314 7.20 -6.22 14.39
CA MET A 314 6.86 -7.64 14.32
C MET A 314 7.03 -8.27 15.70
N LEU A 315 6.23 -9.29 16.04
CA LEU A 315 6.40 -10.04 17.29
C LEU A 315 7.45 -11.14 17.11
N GLU A 316 8.17 -11.47 18.18
CA GLU A 316 9.22 -12.50 18.17
C GLU A 316 8.67 -13.87 17.72
N GLU A 317 7.47 -14.23 18.18
CA GLU A 317 6.79 -15.47 17.80
C GLU A 317 6.43 -15.58 16.31
N ASP A 318 6.41 -14.46 15.56
CA ASP A 318 6.12 -14.47 14.13
C ASP A 318 7.37 -14.79 13.29
N VAL A 319 8.58 -14.75 13.86
CA VAL A 319 9.84 -15.02 13.12
C VAL A 319 9.82 -16.42 12.56
N GLU A 320 9.54 -17.43 13.39
CA GLU A 320 9.50 -18.83 12.95
C GLU A 320 8.38 -19.10 11.93
N ARG A 321 7.27 -18.34 12.00
CA ARG A 321 6.18 -18.45 11.01
C ARG A 321 6.63 -17.91 9.64
N ALA A 322 7.36 -16.79 9.63
CA ALA A 322 7.93 -16.23 8.40
C ALA A 322 8.98 -17.18 7.79
N VAL A 323 9.85 -17.75 8.62
CA VAL A 323 10.86 -18.73 8.22
C VAL A 323 10.22 -19.99 7.64
N ALA A 324 9.21 -20.56 8.32
CA ALA A 324 8.48 -21.72 7.83
C ALA A 324 7.79 -21.42 6.49
N GLY A 325 7.21 -20.22 6.33
CA GLY A 325 6.60 -19.77 5.08
C GLY A 325 7.60 -19.58 3.92
N ALA A 326 8.89 -19.39 4.22
CA ALA A 326 9.95 -19.24 3.23
C ALA A 326 10.57 -20.58 2.77
N ALA A 327 10.30 -21.67 3.47
CA ALA A 327 10.80 -22.98 3.12
C ALA A 327 10.51 -23.33 1.66
N GLY A 328 11.47 -23.98 0.99
CA GLY A 328 11.36 -24.37 -0.40
C GLY A 328 11.04 -23.21 -1.35
N TRP A 329 11.71 -22.06 -1.19
CA TRP A 329 11.49 -20.83 -1.98
C TRP A 329 10.11 -20.19 -1.78
N GLY A 330 9.44 -20.46 -0.66
CA GLY A 330 8.10 -19.93 -0.38
C GLY A 330 7.06 -20.29 -1.44
N ARG A 331 7.16 -21.51 -2.01
CA ARG A 331 6.32 -22.03 -3.10
C ARG A 331 4.80 -21.96 -2.86
N SER A 332 4.36 -21.87 -1.61
CA SER A 332 2.94 -21.62 -1.29
C SER A 332 2.44 -20.23 -1.73
N ARG A 333 3.36 -19.29 -2.00
CA ARG A 333 3.04 -17.90 -2.36
C ARG A 333 3.77 -17.40 -3.60
N HIS A 334 4.65 -18.21 -4.17
CA HIS A 334 5.48 -17.85 -5.31
C HIS A 334 5.47 -18.94 -6.38
N THR A 335 5.80 -18.56 -7.61
CA THR A 335 5.88 -19.50 -8.74
C THR A 335 7.29 -20.05 -8.96
N VAL A 336 8.20 -19.88 -7.99
CA VAL A 336 9.60 -20.31 -8.12
C VAL A 336 9.72 -21.83 -8.24
N SER A 337 10.46 -22.27 -9.26
CA SER A 337 10.64 -23.66 -9.66
C SER A 337 12.01 -24.25 -9.30
N LEU A 338 12.97 -23.42 -8.88
CA LEU A 338 14.31 -23.79 -8.43
C LEU A 338 14.35 -24.98 -7.45
N PRO A 339 15.34 -25.88 -7.56
CA PRO A 339 15.47 -27.02 -6.67
C PRO A 339 15.60 -26.56 -5.21
N THR A 340 15.07 -27.37 -4.30
CA THR A 340 15.30 -27.18 -2.86
C THR A 340 16.59 -27.88 -2.47
N ASP A 341 17.30 -27.34 -1.49
CA ASP A 341 18.46 -28.03 -0.92
C ASP A 341 18.04 -29.44 -0.46
N PRO A 342 18.85 -30.49 -0.72
CA PRO A 342 18.57 -31.81 -0.20
C PRO A 342 18.50 -31.70 1.33
N ALA A 343 17.48 -32.31 1.94
CA ALA A 343 17.32 -32.31 3.39
C ALA A 343 18.61 -32.84 4.04
N THR A 344 19.32 -31.94 4.74
CA THR A 344 20.49 -32.29 5.57
C THR A 344 20.05 -32.86 6.91
#